data_AF-A0A9P4WXZ7-F1
#
_entry.id   AF-A0A9P4WXZ7-F1
#
_cell.length_a   1.000
_cell.length_b   1.000
_cell.length_c   1.000
_cell.angle_alpha   90.00
_cell.angle_beta   90.00
_cell.angle_gamma   90.00
#
_symmetry.space_group_name_H-M   'P 1'
#
loop_
_entity.id
_entity.type
_entity.pdbx_description
1 polymer ?
#
loop_
_entity_poly.entity_id
_entity_poly.type
_entity_poly.pdbx_seq_one_letter_code
_entity_poly.pdbx_strand_id
1 'polypeptide(L)'
;MPAWRYFMQSLACCQTFKSLIAFRQDYGEELDEAGRRSAAAEQAIYWSAWKSEREVNDDLNLPGFLFSEIDIAGYPPFFPTPPSHDDEVPRLVNAETETREQMSWYFYLSEISLLRLWRRMAKEVMAFDPESGQSYISGLAESVADRESQIEDWIHALPANMSTMAPAEQDEICRFVLRGHLINVWEILYWPFVNWAVASGSSLADTPLMQQLANKGLRMHVDRIHVNRPGFSHRHHGTFGLIKSCTRSALILLAAGNSPVFAVHEQEVYNDERFYRMPNGWKAAVEEVMRLLEAWEPESADLTTMAITLRLLYRNFQG
;
A
#
# COMPACT_ATOMS: atom_id res chain seq x y z
N MET A 1 -19.32 4.62 9.14
CA MET A 1 -19.82 3.46 9.92
C MET A 1 -20.69 2.46 9.15
N PRO A 2 -21.66 2.86 8.30
CA PRO A 2 -22.49 1.89 7.55
C PRO A 2 -21.69 0.91 6.68
N ALA A 3 -20.69 1.40 5.94
CA ALA A 3 -19.83 0.58 5.07
C ALA A 3 -19.13 -0.56 5.83
N TRP A 4 -18.47 -0.26 6.95
CA TRP A 4 -17.85 -1.27 7.81
C TRP A 4 -18.83 -2.37 8.26
N ARG A 5 -20.05 -1.98 8.66
CA ARG A 5 -21.09 -2.94 9.04
C ARG A 5 -21.48 -3.86 7.88
N TYR A 6 -21.56 -3.33 6.65
CA TYR A 6 -21.85 -4.14 5.47
C TYR A 6 -20.73 -5.11 5.14
N PHE A 7 -19.46 -4.71 5.29
CA PHE A 7 -18.34 -5.65 5.11
C PHE A 7 -18.35 -6.75 6.18
N MET A 8 -18.60 -6.38 7.45
CA MET A 8 -18.75 -7.34 8.54
C MET A 8 -19.90 -8.33 8.31
N GLN A 9 -21.06 -7.85 7.85
CA GLN A 9 -22.18 -8.72 7.49
C GLN A 9 -21.85 -9.63 6.31
N SER A 10 -21.19 -9.10 5.28
CA SER A 10 -20.76 -9.88 4.12
C SER A 10 -19.81 -11.01 4.55
N LEU A 11 -18.85 -10.73 5.43
CA LEU A 11 -17.95 -11.74 6.00
C LEU A 11 -18.67 -12.80 6.81
N ALA A 12 -19.69 -12.42 7.59
CA ALA A 12 -20.51 -13.36 8.32
C ALA A 12 -21.29 -14.28 7.36
N CYS A 13 -21.85 -13.74 6.28
CA CYS A 13 -22.49 -14.54 5.23
C CYS A 13 -21.50 -15.50 4.55
N CYS A 14 -20.27 -15.05 4.29
CA CYS A 14 -19.25 -15.90 3.68
C CYS A 14 -18.92 -17.14 4.52
N GLN A 15 -19.15 -17.15 5.85
CA GLN A 15 -18.95 -18.35 6.67
C GLN A 15 -19.82 -19.55 6.25
N THR A 16 -20.86 -19.31 5.45
CA THR A 16 -21.72 -20.36 4.87
C THR A 16 -21.17 -20.97 3.57
N PHE A 17 -20.11 -20.37 2.99
CA PHE A 17 -19.52 -20.83 1.75
C PHE A 17 -18.84 -22.18 1.93
N LYS A 18 -19.24 -23.14 1.09
CA LYS A 18 -18.67 -24.49 1.13
C LYS A 18 -17.18 -24.47 0.80
N SER A 19 -16.77 -23.59 -0.12
CA SER A 19 -15.35 -23.41 -0.45
C SER A 19 -14.53 -23.04 0.78
N LEU A 20 -15.03 -22.21 1.69
CA LEU A 20 -14.29 -21.80 2.90
C LEU A 20 -14.32 -22.87 4.00
N ILE A 21 -15.43 -23.62 4.10
CA ILE A 21 -15.59 -24.70 5.08
C ILE A 21 -14.71 -25.91 4.71
N ALA A 22 -14.63 -26.24 3.42
CA ALA A 22 -13.93 -27.43 2.91
C ALA A 22 -12.43 -27.22 2.64
N PHE A 23 -11.95 -25.98 2.50
CA PHE A 23 -10.55 -25.68 2.11
C PHE A 23 -9.46 -26.00 3.16
N ARG A 24 -9.80 -26.70 4.24
CA ARG A 24 -8.77 -27.25 5.13
C ARG A 24 -8.06 -28.47 4.51
N GLN A 25 -8.55 -29.03 3.40
CA GLN A 25 -7.96 -30.17 2.68
C GLN A 25 -8.35 -30.10 1.18
N ASP A 26 -7.42 -29.80 0.27
CA ASP A 26 -7.38 -30.07 -1.19
C ASP A 26 -8.68 -29.97 -2.04
N TYR A 27 -9.69 -29.24 -1.57
CA TYR A 27 -11.06 -29.25 -2.10
C TYR A 27 -11.19 -28.79 -3.55
N GLY A 28 -10.27 -27.97 -4.05
CA GLY A 28 -10.33 -27.47 -5.43
C GLY A 28 -10.04 -28.53 -6.50
N GLU A 29 -9.30 -29.58 -6.17
CA GLU A 29 -8.83 -30.59 -7.14
C GLU A 29 -9.88 -31.67 -7.43
N GLU A 30 -10.81 -31.91 -6.49
CA GLU A 30 -11.87 -32.91 -6.63
C GLU A 30 -13.16 -32.36 -7.28
N LEU A 31 -13.21 -31.05 -7.58
CA LEU A 31 -14.39 -30.38 -8.13
C LEU A 31 -14.41 -30.42 -9.66
N ASP A 32 -15.62 -30.57 -10.21
CA ASP A 32 -15.87 -30.32 -11.62
C ASP A 32 -15.70 -28.83 -11.98
N GLU A 33 -15.77 -28.52 -13.27
CA GLU A 33 -15.58 -27.15 -13.76
C GLU A 33 -16.53 -26.12 -13.13
N ALA A 34 -17.80 -26.51 -12.97
CA ALA A 34 -18.81 -25.65 -12.35
C ALA A 34 -18.52 -25.43 -10.86
N GLY A 35 -18.10 -26.48 -10.15
CA GLY A 35 -17.68 -26.42 -8.75
C GLY A 35 -16.46 -25.53 -8.54
N ARG A 36 -15.43 -25.63 -9.40
CA ARG A 36 -14.23 -24.78 -9.33
C ARG A 36 -14.58 -23.31 -9.54
N ARG A 37 -15.43 -22.98 -10.53
CA ARG A 37 -15.90 -21.60 -10.75
C ARG A 37 -16.70 -21.06 -9.57
N SER A 38 -17.60 -21.86 -9.01
CA SER A 38 -18.37 -21.49 -7.82
C SER A 38 -17.44 -21.22 -6.62
N ALA A 39 -16.45 -22.08 -6.40
CA ALA A 39 -15.48 -21.90 -5.32
C ALA A 39 -14.61 -20.65 -5.52
N ALA A 40 -14.12 -20.39 -6.74
CA ALA A 40 -13.36 -19.20 -7.06
C ALA A 40 -14.17 -17.91 -6.84
N ALA A 41 -15.45 -17.91 -7.21
CA ALA A 41 -16.36 -16.78 -6.96
C ALA A 41 -16.60 -16.55 -5.46
N GLU A 42 -16.89 -17.62 -4.70
CA GLU A 42 -17.05 -17.55 -3.23
C GLU A 42 -15.78 -16.98 -2.55
N GLN A 43 -14.60 -17.46 -2.95
CA GLN A 43 -13.33 -16.98 -2.45
C GLN A 43 -13.08 -15.51 -2.83
N ALA A 44 -13.36 -15.10 -4.07
CA ALA A 44 -13.21 -13.71 -4.51
C ALA A 44 -14.12 -12.75 -3.73
N ILE A 45 -15.36 -13.16 -3.44
CA ILE A 45 -16.29 -12.40 -2.58
C ILE A 45 -15.74 -12.28 -1.17
N TYR A 46 -15.29 -13.40 -0.59
CA TYR A 46 -14.66 -13.40 0.73
C TYR A 46 -13.46 -12.45 0.76
N TRP A 47 -12.56 -12.56 -0.21
CA TRP A 47 -11.35 -11.73 -0.32
C TRP A 47 -11.67 -10.25 -0.38
N SER A 48 -12.62 -9.87 -1.25
CA SER A 48 -13.06 -8.50 -1.42
C SER A 48 -13.65 -7.93 -0.14
N ALA A 49 -14.53 -8.69 0.53
CA ALA A 49 -15.17 -8.27 1.78
C ALA A 49 -14.16 -8.19 2.92
N TRP A 50 -13.26 -9.17 3.03
CA TRP A 50 -12.24 -9.25 4.08
C TRP A 50 -11.25 -8.09 3.98
N LYS A 51 -10.71 -7.87 2.79
CA LYS A 51 -9.79 -6.75 2.52
C LYS A 51 -10.44 -5.41 2.83
N SER A 52 -11.63 -5.16 2.29
CA SER A 52 -12.32 -3.88 2.49
C SER A 52 -12.68 -3.63 3.95
N GLU A 53 -13.01 -4.68 4.70
CA GLU A 53 -13.22 -4.56 6.15
C GLU A 53 -11.94 -4.19 6.89
N ARG A 54 -10.81 -4.83 6.57
CA ARG A 54 -9.51 -4.54 7.20
C ARG A 54 -9.03 -3.13 6.91
N GLU A 55 -9.12 -2.66 5.66
CA GLU A 55 -8.73 -1.30 5.29
C GLU A 55 -9.52 -0.25 6.09
N VAL A 56 -10.84 -0.46 6.25
CA VAL A 56 -11.69 0.44 7.03
C VAL A 56 -11.44 0.30 8.54
N ASN A 57 -11.13 -0.91 9.03
CA ASN A 57 -10.83 -1.15 10.44
C ASN A 57 -9.55 -0.43 10.86
N ASP A 58 -8.47 -0.60 10.09
CA ASP A 58 -7.17 0.05 10.30
C ASP A 58 -7.32 1.58 10.30
N ASP A 59 -8.19 2.12 9.43
CA ASP A 59 -8.40 3.56 9.31
C ASP A 59 -9.23 4.18 10.44
N LEU A 60 -10.18 3.43 11.02
CA LEU A 60 -11.14 3.93 11.99
C LEU A 60 -10.86 3.43 13.42
N ASN A 61 -9.80 2.63 13.61
CA ASN A 61 -9.43 2.00 14.88
C ASN A 61 -10.62 1.33 15.58
N LEU A 62 -11.47 0.65 14.79
CA LEU A 62 -12.71 0.06 15.27
C LEU A 62 -12.43 -1.22 16.04
N PRO A 63 -13.24 -1.56 17.07
CA PRO A 63 -13.18 -2.86 17.70
C PRO A 63 -13.58 -3.92 16.67
N GLY A 64 -12.59 -4.52 16.01
CA GLY A 64 -12.77 -5.60 15.06
C GLY A 64 -13.01 -6.92 15.79
N PHE A 65 -13.36 -7.97 15.04
CA PHE A 65 -13.06 -9.33 15.50
C PHE A 65 -11.54 -9.38 15.76
N LEU A 66 -11.17 -9.32 17.04
CA LEU A 66 -9.89 -9.83 17.49
C LEU A 66 -9.96 -11.33 17.18
N PHE A 67 -9.44 -11.72 16.03
CA PHE A 67 -8.96 -13.09 15.87
C PHE A 67 -7.79 -13.20 16.87
N SER A 68 -8.14 -13.45 18.13
CA SER A 68 -7.20 -13.82 19.18
C SER A 68 -6.43 -15.03 18.67
N GLU A 69 -5.12 -14.90 18.52
CA GLU A 69 -4.19 -16.03 18.55
C GLU A 69 -4.43 -17.17 17.54
N ILE A 70 -5.22 -16.96 16.46
CA ILE A 70 -5.03 -17.68 15.18
C ILE A 70 -3.96 -16.90 14.41
N ASP A 71 -2.80 -17.00 15.04
CA ASP A 71 -1.79 -15.98 15.16
C ASP A 71 -0.87 -15.95 13.93
N ILE A 72 -0.24 -14.81 13.71
CA ILE A 72 0.86 -14.55 12.77
C ILE A 72 0.48 -14.26 11.31
N ALA A 73 -0.60 -14.81 10.73
CA ALA A 73 -0.96 -14.54 9.32
C ALA A 73 -2.18 -13.62 9.10
N GLY A 74 -3.17 -13.62 10.01
CA GLY A 74 -4.36 -12.76 9.92
C GLY A 74 -5.01 -12.75 8.53
N TYR A 75 -4.96 -13.86 7.80
CA TYR A 75 -5.22 -13.94 6.37
C TYR A 75 -5.65 -15.39 6.09
N PRO A 76 -6.69 -15.66 5.28
CA PRO A 76 -7.02 -17.03 4.92
C PRO A 76 -5.80 -17.77 4.38
N PRO A 77 -5.50 -18.99 4.85
CA PRO A 77 -4.23 -19.64 4.56
C PRO A 77 -3.99 -19.91 3.06
N PHE A 78 -5.05 -19.80 2.24
CA PHE A 78 -5.07 -20.18 0.85
C PHE A 78 -4.95 -19.00 -0.13
N PHE A 79 -4.50 -19.33 -1.34
CA PHE A 79 -4.65 -18.48 -2.51
C PHE A 79 -5.97 -18.81 -3.23
N PRO A 80 -6.54 -17.89 -4.02
CA PRO A 80 -7.71 -18.17 -4.82
C PRO A 80 -7.46 -19.35 -5.77
N THR A 81 -8.46 -20.19 -5.96
CA THR A 81 -8.42 -21.31 -6.92
C THR A 81 -8.20 -20.75 -8.34
N PRO A 82 -7.25 -21.31 -9.13
CA PRO A 82 -7.02 -20.85 -10.50
C PRO A 82 -8.27 -21.05 -11.37
N PRO A 83 -8.54 -20.13 -12.31
CA PRO A 83 -9.54 -20.37 -13.34
C PRO A 83 -9.08 -21.53 -14.23
N SER A 84 -10.03 -22.37 -14.62
CA SER A 84 -9.74 -23.55 -15.43
C SER A 84 -9.53 -23.17 -16.89
N HIS A 85 -8.46 -23.71 -17.49
CA HIS A 85 -8.19 -23.60 -18.92
C HIS A 85 -8.26 -25.00 -19.53
N ASP A 86 -9.45 -25.58 -19.65
CA ASP A 86 -9.59 -26.80 -20.45
C ASP A 86 -9.65 -26.42 -21.93
N ASP A 87 -8.61 -26.81 -22.67
CA ASP A 87 -8.49 -26.60 -24.12
C ASP A 87 -9.37 -27.56 -24.94
N GLU A 88 -10.01 -28.55 -24.30
CA GLU A 88 -10.72 -29.64 -24.98
C GLU A 88 -12.25 -29.48 -25.07
N VAL A 89 -12.86 -28.50 -24.39
CA VAL A 89 -14.33 -28.30 -24.40
C VAL A 89 -14.72 -27.10 -25.26
N PRO A 90 -15.66 -27.22 -26.23
CA PRO A 90 -16.16 -26.09 -27.00
C PRO A 90 -16.72 -25.00 -26.06
N ARG A 91 -16.03 -23.87 -25.99
CA ARG A 91 -16.24 -22.83 -24.97
C ARG A 91 -17.57 -22.09 -25.19
N LEU A 92 -18.45 -22.12 -24.18
CA LEU A 92 -19.63 -21.25 -24.07
C LEU A 92 -19.30 -19.87 -23.49
N VAL A 93 -18.08 -19.68 -22.98
CA VAL A 93 -17.59 -18.43 -22.39
C VAL A 93 -16.84 -17.62 -23.45
N ASN A 94 -17.03 -16.31 -23.49
CA ASN A 94 -16.29 -15.46 -24.40
C ASN A 94 -14.82 -15.33 -23.96
N ALA A 95 -13.88 -15.24 -24.92
CA ALA A 95 -12.45 -15.15 -24.65
C ALA A 95 -12.06 -13.93 -23.77
N GLU A 96 -12.86 -12.87 -23.82
CA GLU A 96 -12.69 -11.68 -22.98
C GLU A 96 -12.96 -11.96 -21.49
N THR A 97 -13.97 -12.77 -21.15
CA THR A 97 -14.25 -13.11 -19.74
C THR A 97 -13.16 -13.98 -19.16
N GLU A 98 -12.68 -14.97 -19.91
CA GLU A 98 -11.57 -15.83 -19.46
C GLU A 98 -10.29 -15.02 -19.19
N THR A 99 -9.98 -14.08 -20.08
CA THR A 99 -8.84 -13.16 -19.89
C THR A 99 -9.03 -12.32 -18.61
N ARG A 100 -10.24 -11.80 -18.36
CA ARG A 100 -10.54 -11.00 -17.16
C ARG A 100 -10.50 -11.82 -15.87
N GLU A 101 -10.97 -13.06 -15.91
CA GLU A 101 -10.90 -14.00 -14.78
C GLU A 101 -9.45 -14.32 -14.44
N GLN A 102 -8.63 -14.63 -15.45
CA GLN A 102 -7.21 -14.87 -15.28
C GLN A 102 -6.46 -13.64 -14.74
N MET A 103 -6.74 -12.46 -15.27
CA MET A 103 -6.18 -11.20 -14.77
C MET A 103 -6.57 -10.95 -13.31
N SER A 104 -7.83 -11.17 -12.97
CA SER A 104 -8.33 -11.00 -11.60
C SER A 104 -7.67 -11.99 -10.65
N TRP A 105 -7.48 -13.24 -11.08
CA TRP A 105 -6.79 -14.27 -10.31
C TRP A 105 -5.33 -13.91 -10.03
N TYR A 106 -4.56 -13.51 -11.06
CA TYR A 106 -3.17 -13.05 -10.87
C TYR A 106 -3.10 -11.80 -9.99
N PHE A 107 -4.03 -10.86 -10.15
CA PHE A 107 -4.10 -9.68 -9.30
C PHE A 107 -4.27 -10.07 -7.83
N TYR A 108 -5.24 -10.94 -7.51
CA TYR A 108 -5.40 -11.40 -6.13
C TYR A 108 -4.12 -12.09 -5.65
N LEU A 109 -3.57 -13.05 -6.39
CA LEU A 109 -2.33 -13.76 -6.00
C LEU A 109 -1.17 -12.79 -5.66
N SER A 110 -0.95 -11.79 -6.52
CA SER A 110 0.05 -10.74 -6.31
C SER A 110 -0.28 -9.87 -5.10
N GLU A 111 -1.50 -9.34 -5.01
CA GLU A 111 -1.91 -8.47 -3.90
C GLU A 111 -1.79 -9.16 -2.54
N ILE A 112 -2.19 -10.43 -2.48
CA ILE A 112 -2.14 -11.28 -1.30
C ILE A 112 -0.70 -11.45 -0.81
N SER A 113 0.19 -11.84 -1.72
CA SER A 113 1.59 -12.08 -1.39
C SER A 113 2.26 -10.77 -0.94
N LEU A 114 1.93 -9.65 -1.57
CA LEU A 114 2.39 -8.32 -1.17
C LEU A 114 1.89 -7.92 0.22
N LEU A 115 0.62 -8.17 0.54
CA LEU A 115 0.07 -7.83 1.84
C LEU A 115 0.73 -8.65 2.96
N ARG A 116 1.01 -9.93 2.71
CA ARG A 116 1.78 -10.79 3.62
C ARG A 116 3.20 -10.24 3.83
N LEU A 117 3.86 -9.82 2.75
CA LEU A 117 5.17 -9.17 2.82
C LEU A 117 5.12 -7.88 3.64
N TRP A 118 4.15 -7.00 3.37
CA TRP A 118 3.93 -5.75 4.09
C TRP A 118 3.74 -5.97 5.58
N ARG A 119 2.86 -6.89 5.98
CA ARG A 119 2.59 -7.19 7.40
C ARG A 119 3.81 -7.74 8.11
N ARG A 120 4.55 -8.63 7.45
CA ARG A 120 5.81 -9.16 7.98
C ARG A 120 6.79 -8.02 8.24
N MET A 121 7.01 -7.15 7.25
CA MET A 121 7.90 -6.00 7.40
C MET A 121 7.44 -5.04 8.49
N ALA A 122 6.15 -4.70 8.55
CA ALA A 122 5.60 -3.84 9.59
C ALA A 122 5.85 -4.43 10.99
N LYS A 123 5.59 -5.73 11.17
CA LYS A 123 5.84 -6.44 12.43
C LYS A 123 7.32 -6.41 12.79
N GLU A 124 8.20 -6.69 11.84
CA GLU A 124 9.65 -6.72 12.08
C GLU A 124 10.21 -5.34 12.42
N VAL A 125 9.74 -4.27 11.75
CA VAL A 125 10.11 -2.88 12.07
C VAL A 125 9.62 -2.51 13.48
N MET A 126 8.37 -2.84 13.83
CA MET A 126 7.80 -2.52 15.14
C MET A 126 8.42 -3.33 16.30
N ALA A 127 8.77 -4.59 16.05
CA ALA A 127 9.34 -5.49 17.05
C ALA A 127 10.87 -5.50 17.05
N PHE A 128 11.51 -4.63 16.27
CA PHE A 128 12.97 -4.56 16.21
C PHE A 128 13.54 -4.16 17.58
N ASP A 129 14.42 -5.00 18.10
CA ASP A 129 15.13 -4.79 19.36
C ASP A 129 16.62 -4.60 19.04
N PRO A 130 17.19 -3.41 19.28
CA PRO A 130 18.59 -3.15 18.97
C PRO A 130 19.53 -3.93 19.90
N GLU A 131 20.73 -4.26 19.41
CA GLU A 131 21.76 -4.84 20.25
C GLU A 131 22.19 -3.88 21.38
N SER A 132 22.75 -4.42 22.47
CA SER A 132 23.14 -3.64 23.64
C SER A 132 24.09 -2.49 23.27
N GLY A 133 23.62 -1.25 23.45
CA GLY A 133 24.37 -0.03 23.14
C GLY A 133 24.18 0.52 21.72
N GLN A 134 23.43 -0.17 20.85
CA GLN A 134 23.06 0.32 19.52
C GLN A 134 21.76 1.15 19.60
N SER A 135 21.68 2.22 18.81
CA SER A 135 20.43 2.96 18.66
C SER A 135 19.45 2.16 17.81
N TYR A 136 18.16 2.18 18.17
CA TYR A 136 17.06 1.56 17.39
C TYR A 136 17.16 1.89 15.89
N ILE A 137 17.34 3.17 15.55
CA ILE A 137 17.35 3.60 14.15
C ILE A 137 18.61 3.14 13.41
N SER A 138 19.75 3.04 14.09
CA SER A 138 21.00 2.54 13.50
C SER A 138 20.92 1.04 13.22
N GLY A 139 20.44 0.25 14.18
CA GLY A 139 20.28 -1.19 13.99
C GLY A 139 19.24 -1.52 12.93
N LEU A 140 18.14 -0.76 12.87
CA LEU A 140 17.15 -0.95 11.82
C LEU A 140 17.74 -0.69 10.44
N ALA A 141 18.58 0.35 10.30
CA ALA A 141 19.23 0.71 9.03
C ALA A 141 20.06 -0.43 8.43
N GLU A 142 20.77 -1.18 9.27
CA GLU A 142 21.60 -2.32 8.85
C GLU A 142 20.76 -3.44 8.22
N SER A 143 19.51 -3.61 8.65
CA SER A 143 18.60 -4.62 8.08
C SER A 143 17.88 -4.18 6.81
N VAL A 144 17.99 -2.90 6.40
CA VAL A 144 17.17 -2.38 5.29
C VAL A 144 17.55 -3.03 3.96
N ALA A 145 18.84 -3.21 3.66
CA ALA A 145 19.28 -3.77 2.39
C ALA A 145 18.68 -5.17 2.11
N ASP A 146 18.64 -6.03 3.13
CA ASP A 146 18.02 -7.37 3.02
C ASP A 146 16.51 -7.29 2.76
N ARG A 147 15.86 -6.25 3.28
CA ARG A 147 14.43 -5.99 3.06
C ARG A 147 14.16 -5.42 1.68
N GLU A 148 14.99 -4.49 1.22
CA GLU A 148 14.95 -3.97 -0.16
C GLU A 148 15.02 -5.14 -1.16
N SER A 149 16.00 -6.04 -0.96
CA SER A 149 16.16 -7.25 -1.76
C SER A 149 14.90 -8.13 -1.79
N GLN A 150 14.25 -8.36 -0.65
CA GLN A 150 13.00 -9.13 -0.60
C GLN A 150 11.84 -8.47 -1.35
N ILE A 151 11.77 -7.14 -1.37
CA ILE A 151 10.76 -6.41 -2.15
C ILE A 151 11.07 -6.51 -3.64
N GLU A 152 12.34 -6.36 -4.01
CA GLU A 152 12.79 -6.51 -5.38
C GLU A 152 12.55 -7.93 -5.91
N ASP A 153 12.87 -8.96 -5.14
CA ASP A 153 12.59 -10.36 -5.49
C ASP A 153 11.09 -10.57 -5.74
N TRP A 154 10.23 -9.97 -4.90
CA TRP A 154 8.78 -10.03 -5.09
C TRP A 154 8.35 -9.32 -6.38
N ILE A 155 8.92 -8.15 -6.70
CA ILE A 155 8.65 -7.42 -7.96
C ILE A 155 9.04 -8.28 -9.17
N HIS A 156 10.23 -8.90 -9.14
CA HIS A 156 10.72 -9.75 -10.24
C HIS A 156 9.94 -11.06 -10.40
N ALA A 157 9.31 -11.54 -9.33
CA ALA A 157 8.46 -12.73 -9.36
C ALA A 157 7.05 -12.47 -9.94
N LEU A 158 6.68 -11.21 -10.20
CA LEU A 158 5.36 -10.89 -10.76
C LEU A 158 5.19 -11.46 -12.17
N PRO A 159 4.01 -11.99 -12.50
CA PRO A 159 3.70 -12.40 -13.87
C PRO A 159 3.67 -11.18 -14.79
N ALA A 160 3.97 -11.38 -16.08
CA ALA A 160 4.15 -10.28 -17.05
C ALA A 160 2.95 -9.31 -17.11
N ASN A 161 1.74 -9.83 -16.95
CA ASN A 161 0.49 -9.06 -16.93
C ASN A 161 0.28 -8.23 -15.64
N MET A 162 1.01 -8.53 -14.56
CA MET A 162 1.03 -7.76 -13.30
C MET A 162 2.34 -7.00 -13.10
N SER A 163 3.26 -7.03 -14.07
CA SER A 163 4.56 -6.36 -13.94
C SER A 163 4.40 -4.85 -13.70
N THR A 164 5.13 -4.34 -12.72
CA THR A 164 5.17 -2.92 -12.34
C THR A 164 6.37 -2.17 -12.96
N MET A 165 7.13 -2.84 -13.83
CA MET A 165 8.33 -2.28 -14.47
C MET A 165 8.01 -1.26 -15.58
N ALA A 166 6.80 -1.32 -16.15
CA ALA A 166 6.33 -0.33 -17.10
C ALA A 166 5.98 1.01 -16.40
N PRO A 167 5.95 2.14 -17.11
CA PRO A 167 5.49 3.42 -16.56
C PRO A 167 4.07 3.33 -15.98
N ALA A 168 3.82 4.01 -14.86
CA ALA A 168 2.53 3.95 -14.14
C ALA A 168 1.35 4.49 -14.96
N GLU A 169 1.61 5.35 -15.94
CA GLU A 169 0.61 5.91 -16.86
C GLU A 169 0.00 4.85 -17.78
N GLN A 170 0.65 3.70 -17.92
CA GLN A 170 0.18 2.57 -18.72
C GLN A 170 -0.56 1.53 -17.87
N ASP A 171 -0.72 1.77 -16.58
CA ASP A 171 -1.35 0.80 -15.69
C ASP A 171 -2.85 0.69 -15.95
N GLU A 172 -3.29 -0.53 -16.23
CA GLU A 172 -4.68 -0.93 -16.04
C GLU A 172 -5.02 -0.99 -14.55
N ILE A 173 -6.31 -1.04 -14.20
CA ILE A 173 -6.82 -0.95 -12.82
C ILE A 173 -6.06 -1.87 -11.85
N CYS A 174 -5.82 -3.13 -12.21
CA CYS A 174 -5.12 -4.08 -11.34
C CYS A 174 -3.68 -3.66 -11.03
N ARG A 175 -2.92 -3.22 -12.03
CA ARG A 175 -1.54 -2.75 -11.85
C ARG A 175 -1.49 -1.44 -11.08
N PHE A 176 -2.43 -0.54 -11.35
CA PHE A 176 -2.58 0.72 -10.62
C PHE A 176 -2.76 0.47 -9.12
N VAL A 177 -3.69 -0.41 -8.74
CA VAL A 177 -3.93 -0.78 -7.33
C VAL A 177 -2.69 -1.45 -6.74
N LEU A 178 -2.10 -2.41 -7.46
CA LEU A 178 -0.94 -3.15 -6.98
C LEU A 178 0.27 -2.25 -6.75
N ARG A 179 0.52 -1.28 -7.64
CA ARG A 179 1.60 -0.29 -7.49
C ARG A 179 1.35 0.61 -6.29
N GLY A 180 0.11 1.04 -6.07
CA GLY A 180 -0.29 1.76 -4.86
C GLY A 180 0.03 0.98 -3.59
N HIS A 181 -0.25 -0.32 -3.56
CA HIS A 181 0.08 -1.18 -2.42
C HIS A 181 1.58 -1.41 -2.26
N LEU A 182 2.33 -1.50 -3.35
CA LEU A 182 3.78 -1.64 -3.30
C LEU A 182 4.44 -0.42 -2.64
N ILE A 183 3.94 0.79 -2.93
CA ILE A 183 4.42 2.01 -2.26
C ILE A 183 4.13 1.95 -0.74
N ASN A 184 3.06 1.29 -0.27
CA ASN A 184 2.82 1.13 1.18
C ASN A 184 3.97 0.33 1.84
N VAL A 185 4.53 -0.65 1.12
CA VAL A 185 5.65 -1.48 1.59
C VAL A 185 6.93 -0.67 1.69
N TRP A 186 7.21 0.14 0.69
CA TRP A 186 8.35 1.05 0.73
C TRP A 186 8.20 2.13 1.79
N GLU A 187 7.01 2.71 1.95
CA GLU A 187 6.74 3.71 2.98
C GLU A 187 6.94 3.15 4.39
N ILE A 188 6.46 1.93 4.71
CA ILE A 188 6.69 1.34 6.04
C ILE A 188 8.17 1.04 6.30
N LEU A 189 8.91 0.66 5.25
CA LEU A 189 10.35 0.38 5.35
C LEU A 189 11.14 1.66 5.65
N TYR A 190 10.86 2.76 4.95
CA TYR A 190 11.63 3.99 5.09
C TYR A 190 11.10 4.98 6.13
N TRP A 191 9.85 4.85 6.56
CA TRP A 191 9.21 5.77 7.50
C TRP A 191 10.02 6.05 8.78
N PRO A 192 10.64 5.05 9.45
CA PRO A 192 11.43 5.31 10.64
C PRO A 192 12.53 6.36 10.44
N PHE A 193 13.19 6.33 9.26
CA PHE A 193 14.29 7.25 8.93
C PHE A 193 13.78 8.65 8.59
N VAL A 194 12.66 8.75 7.86
CA VAL A 194 12.00 10.03 7.58
C VAL A 194 11.54 10.69 8.88
N ASN A 195 10.82 9.94 9.73
CA ASN A 195 10.33 10.43 11.01
C ASN A 195 11.48 10.86 11.92
N TRP A 196 12.55 10.08 11.99
CA TRP A 196 13.72 10.42 12.78
C TRP A 196 14.41 11.70 12.28
N ALA A 197 14.63 11.84 10.97
CA ALA A 197 15.25 13.02 10.37
C ALA A 197 14.42 14.29 10.60
N VAL A 198 13.09 14.21 10.49
CA VAL A 198 12.19 15.32 10.75
C VAL A 198 12.15 15.68 12.24
N ALA A 199 12.09 14.68 13.13
CA ALA A 199 11.92 14.90 14.57
C ALA A 199 13.19 15.35 15.30
N SER A 200 14.37 14.89 14.86
CA SER A 200 15.61 15.09 15.62
C SER A 200 16.41 16.34 15.22
N GLY A 201 16.03 17.02 14.13
CA GLY A 201 16.65 18.28 13.73
C GLY A 201 18.14 18.16 13.36
N SER A 202 18.86 19.30 13.31
CA SER A 202 20.23 19.44 12.80
C SER A 202 21.33 18.76 13.64
N SER A 203 20.97 18.02 14.69
CA SER A 203 21.90 17.46 15.68
C SER A 203 22.63 16.17 15.23
N LEU A 204 22.44 15.71 13.99
CA LEU A 204 22.72 14.32 13.58
C LEU A 204 23.52 14.23 12.28
N ALA A 205 24.55 15.07 12.14
CA ALA A 205 25.33 15.21 10.91
C ALA A 205 26.06 13.94 10.42
N ASP A 206 26.14 12.86 11.21
CA ASP A 206 27.21 11.86 11.01
C ASP A 206 26.77 10.44 10.58
N THR A 207 25.57 10.23 10.03
CA THR A 207 25.19 8.90 9.53
C THR A 207 24.70 8.90 8.06
N PRO A 208 25.63 8.74 7.10
CA PRO A 208 25.34 8.71 5.66
C PRO A 208 24.24 7.72 5.25
N LEU A 209 24.18 6.55 5.90
CA LEU A 209 23.15 5.55 5.63
C LEU A 209 21.75 6.06 6.00
N MET A 210 21.57 6.65 7.19
CA MET A 210 20.24 7.19 7.57
C MET A 210 19.81 8.33 6.65
N GLN A 211 20.74 9.17 6.20
CA GLN A 211 20.46 10.23 5.23
C GLN A 211 19.95 9.65 3.91
N GLN A 212 20.64 8.64 3.37
CA GLN A 212 20.21 7.95 2.16
C GLN A 212 18.82 7.32 2.31
N LEU A 213 18.55 6.65 3.43
CA LEU A 213 17.27 6.00 3.71
C LEU A 213 16.14 7.01 3.90
N ALA A 214 16.38 8.12 4.59
CA ALA A 214 15.40 9.21 4.72
C ALA A 214 15.09 9.85 3.36
N ASN A 215 16.10 10.08 2.53
CA ASN A 215 15.92 10.60 1.17
C ASN A 215 15.10 9.64 0.29
N LYS A 216 15.37 8.32 0.35
CA LYS A 216 14.56 7.29 -0.31
C LYS A 216 13.11 7.36 0.18
N GLY A 217 12.88 7.46 1.49
CA GLY A 217 11.55 7.58 2.07
C GLY A 217 10.77 8.81 1.60
N LEU A 218 11.38 10.00 1.56
CA LEU A 218 10.73 11.20 1.02
C LEU A 218 10.40 11.05 -0.46
N ARG A 219 11.25 10.38 -1.24
CA ARG A 219 10.95 10.08 -2.65
C ARG A 219 9.71 9.20 -2.78
N MET A 220 9.53 8.21 -1.92
CA MET A 220 8.31 7.38 -1.91
C MET A 220 7.03 8.20 -1.69
N HIS A 221 7.08 9.28 -0.90
CA HIS A 221 5.94 10.17 -0.71
C HIS A 221 5.61 11.02 -1.94
N VAL A 222 6.59 11.35 -2.78
CA VAL A 222 6.35 11.95 -4.10
C VAL A 222 5.78 10.91 -5.06
N ASP A 223 6.37 9.71 -5.09
CA ASP A 223 5.91 8.62 -5.96
C ASP A 223 4.48 8.18 -5.60
N ARG A 224 4.10 8.20 -4.32
CA ARG A 224 2.72 8.00 -3.85
C ARG A 224 1.74 8.88 -4.61
N ILE A 225 2.03 10.16 -4.72
CA ILE A 225 1.15 11.16 -5.33
C ILE A 225 1.10 10.94 -6.83
N HIS A 226 2.25 10.74 -7.48
CA HIS A 226 2.32 10.52 -8.93
C HIS A 226 1.61 9.24 -9.38
N VAL A 227 1.88 8.11 -8.71
CA VAL A 227 1.25 6.82 -9.04
C VAL A 227 -0.25 6.87 -8.85
N ASN A 228 -0.75 7.63 -7.87
CA ASN A 228 -2.18 7.75 -7.62
C ASN A 228 -2.87 8.84 -8.46
N ARG A 229 -2.13 9.68 -9.19
CA ARG A 229 -2.68 10.79 -9.98
C ARG A 229 -3.79 10.34 -10.94
N PRO A 230 -3.70 9.21 -11.67
CA PRO A 230 -4.79 8.75 -12.54
C PRO A 230 -6.11 8.50 -11.78
N GLY A 231 -6.04 8.15 -10.49
CA GLY A 231 -7.21 7.92 -9.64
C GLY A 231 -7.87 9.21 -9.12
N PHE A 232 -7.25 10.38 -9.26
CA PHE A 232 -7.72 11.62 -8.62
C PHE A 232 -9.10 12.08 -9.08
N SER A 233 -9.48 11.74 -10.31
CA SER A 233 -10.77 12.12 -10.89
C SER A 233 -11.82 11.00 -10.86
N HIS A 234 -11.52 9.86 -10.25
CA HIS A 234 -12.36 8.66 -10.33
C HIS A 234 -12.96 8.29 -8.98
N ARG A 235 -14.27 8.01 -8.97
CA ARG A 235 -14.97 7.48 -7.81
C ARG A 235 -14.92 5.96 -7.81
N HIS A 236 -14.28 5.38 -6.80
CA HIS A 236 -14.21 3.95 -6.54
C HIS A 236 -14.16 3.68 -5.03
N HIS A 237 -14.28 2.41 -4.63
CA HIS A 237 -14.31 2.02 -3.21
C HIS A 237 -13.07 2.49 -2.42
N GLY A 238 -11.90 2.48 -3.05
CA GLY A 238 -10.64 2.94 -2.46
C GLY A 238 -10.38 4.46 -2.53
N THR A 239 -11.28 5.28 -3.10
CA THR A 239 -11.01 6.72 -3.32
C THR A 239 -10.67 7.46 -2.02
N PHE A 240 -11.39 7.19 -0.93
CA PHE A 240 -11.12 7.85 0.35
C PHE A 240 -9.72 7.51 0.90
N GLY A 241 -9.33 6.23 0.86
CA GLY A 241 -8.01 5.79 1.28
C GLY A 241 -6.88 6.36 0.40
N LEU A 242 -7.13 6.48 -0.91
CA LEU A 242 -6.23 7.16 -1.84
C LEU A 242 -6.02 8.63 -1.45
N ILE A 243 -7.11 9.39 -1.24
CA ILE A 243 -7.03 10.81 -0.87
C ILE A 243 -6.30 10.97 0.47
N LYS A 244 -6.63 10.13 1.46
CA LYS A 244 -6.00 10.15 2.78
C LYS A 244 -4.50 9.87 2.70
N SER A 245 -4.07 8.84 1.96
CA SER A 245 -2.65 8.48 1.82
C SER A 245 -1.84 9.54 1.04
N CYS A 246 -2.43 10.16 0.02
CA CYS A 246 -1.83 11.28 -0.69
C CYS A 246 -1.71 12.53 0.21
N THR A 247 -2.77 12.83 0.99
CA THR A 247 -2.77 13.93 1.97
C THR A 247 -1.70 13.73 3.03
N ARG A 248 -1.58 12.52 3.60
CA ARG A 248 -0.51 12.16 4.53
C ARG A 248 0.88 12.43 3.92
N SER A 249 1.10 11.99 2.69
CA SER A 249 2.38 12.16 2.00
C SER A 249 2.70 13.64 1.76
N ALA A 250 1.71 14.45 1.35
CA ALA A 250 1.87 15.89 1.21
C ALA A 250 2.22 16.58 2.54
N LEU A 251 1.59 16.17 3.65
CA LEU A 251 1.89 16.69 4.98
C LEU A 251 3.30 16.30 5.44
N ILE A 252 3.75 15.07 5.18
CA ILE A 252 5.11 14.63 5.48
C ILE A 252 6.15 15.41 4.67
N LEU A 253 5.90 15.62 3.38
CA LEU A 253 6.75 16.44 2.52
C LEU A 253 6.84 17.89 3.02
N LEU A 254 5.73 18.47 3.48
CA LEU A 254 5.73 19.79 4.10
C LEU A 254 6.48 19.82 5.42
N ALA A 255 6.31 18.82 6.28
CA ALA A 255 7.04 18.72 7.54
C ALA A 255 8.55 18.62 7.31
N ALA A 256 8.97 17.81 6.33
CA ALA A 256 10.37 17.71 5.91
C ALA A 256 10.88 19.03 5.32
N GLY A 257 10.11 19.69 4.45
CA GLY A 257 10.48 20.99 3.87
C GLY A 257 10.62 22.11 4.90
N ASN A 258 9.91 22.04 6.02
CA ASN A 258 10.06 22.96 7.15
C ASN A 258 11.17 22.56 8.13
N SER A 259 11.74 21.36 8.01
CA SER A 259 12.80 20.91 8.90
C SER A 259 14.13 21.58 8.51
N PRO A 260 14.88 22.15 9.48
CA PRO A 260 16.18 22.77 9.22
C PRO A 260 17.17 21.83 8.54
N VAL A 261 17.04 20.52 8.76
CA VAL A 261 17.92 19.49 8.22
C VAL A 261 17.86 19.44 6.69
N PHE A 262 16.66 19.54 6.13
CA PHE A 262 16.42 19.48 4.69
C PHE A 262 16.50 20.86 4.01
N ALA A 263 16.24 21.95 4.76
CA ALA A 263 16.23 23.31 4.23
C ALA A 263 17.64 23.89 3.95
N VAL A 264 18.65 23.51 4.74
CA VAL A 264 20.02 24.06 4.64
C VAL A 264 20.71 23.70 3.31
N HIS A 265 20.32 22.60 2.66
CA HIS A 265 21.03 22.04 1.51
C HIS A 265 20.32 22.27 0.16
N GLU A 266 19.23 23.05 0.10
CA GLU A 266 18.54 23.35 -1.17
C GLU A 266 19.39 24.27 -2.09
N GLN A 267 20.42 24.94 -1.54
CA GLN A 267 21.20 26.00 -2.22
C GLN A 267 22.65 25.62 -2.59
N GLU A 268 23.21 24.52 -2.08
CA GLU A 268 24.58 24.07 -2.41
C GLU A 268 24.56 22.76 -3.20
N VAL A 269 24.55 22.89 -4.53
CA VAL A 269 24.44 21.77 -5.47
C VAL A 269 25.80 21.14 -5.73
N TYR A 270 26.07 20.03 -5.06
CA TYR A 270 26.78 18.89 -5.65
C TYR A 270 25.91 17.64 -5.43
N ASN A 271 25.86 16.74 -6.43
CA ASN A 271 25.11 15.48 -6.42
C ASN A 271 25.72 14.47 -5.42
N ASP A 272 25.84 14.85 -4.16
CA ASP A 272 26.31 13.97 -3.11
C ASP A 272 25.10 13.38 -2.38
N GLU A 273 24.94 12.06 -2.46
CA GLU A 273 23.84 11.33 -1.82
C GLU A 273 23.95 11.29 -0.29
N ARG A 274 25.03 11.86 0.27
CA ARG A 274 25.35 11.93 1.69
C ARG A 274 24.80 13.18 2.39
N PHE A 275 23.71 13.78 1.87
CA PHE A 275 23.05 14.91 2.53
C PHE A 275 21.54 14.74 2.51
N TYR A 276 20.89 15.23 3.56
CA TYR A 276 19.43 15.36 3.60
C TYR A 276 18.97 16.35 2.55
N ARG A 277 18.05 15.95 1.67
CA ARG A 277 17.53 16.81 0.61
C ARG A 277 16.06 16.55 0.35
N MET A 278 15.36 17.61 -0.02
CA MET A 278 14.00 17.47 -0.53
C MET A 278 14.02 16.82 -1.93
N PRO A 279 13.11 15.86 -2.21
CA PRO A 279 13.05 15.23 -3.52
C PRO A 279 12.57 16.20 -4.60
N ASN A 280 13.05 16.03 -5.82
CA ASN A 280 12.63 16.87 -6.96
C ASN A 280 11.12 16.81 -7.16
N GLY A 281 10.50 17.97 -7.43
CA GLY A 281 9.06 18.07 -7.70
C GLY A 281 8.16 17.98 -6.46
N TRP A 282 8.71 17.91 -5.24
CA TRP A 282 7.91 17.77 -4.02
C TRP A 282 6.86 18.88 -3.84
N LYS A 283 7.20 20.14 -4.15
CA LYS A 283 6.26 21.27 -4.05
C LYS A 283 5.08 21.11 -5.00
N ALA A 284 5.36 20.70 -6.25
CA ALA A 284 4.32 20.43 -7.25
C ALA A 284 3.44 19.23 -6.85
N ALA A 285 4.03 18.19 -6.25
CA ALA A 285 3.27 17.06 -5.71
C ALA A 285 2.31 17.50 -4.59
N VAL A 286 2.74 18.38 -3.67
CA VAL A 286 1.85 18.94 -2.63
C VAL A 286 0.71 19.76 -3.26
N GLU A 287 0.99 20.57 -4.28
CA GLU A 287 -0.03 21.32 -5.02
C GLU A 287 -1.03 20.43 -5.75
N GLU A 288 -0.60 19.27 -6.25
CA GLU A 288 -1.51 18.26 -6.81
C GLU A 288 -2.46 17.69 -5.78
N VAL A 289 -1.99 17.45 -4.56
CA VAL A 289 -2.85 16.99 -3.47
C VAL A 289 -3.83 18.07 -3.01
N MET A 290 -3.43 19.35 -3.05
CA MET A 290 -4.36 20.46 -2.82
C MET A 290 -5.48 20.47 -3.89
N ARG A 291 -5.14 20.29 -5.17
CA ARG A 291 -6.13 20.18 -6.26
C ARG A 291 -7.01 18.94 -6.15
N LEU A 292 -6.44 17.81 -5.71
CA LEU A 292 -7.21 16.62 -5.38
C LEU A 292 -8.25 16.95 -4.31
N LEU A 293 -7.81 17.50 -3.17
CA LEU A 293 -8.72 17.82 -2.07
C LEU A 293 -9.80 18.82 -2.51
N GLU A 294 -9.46 19.84 -3.30
CA GLU A 294 -10.42 20.79 -3.89
C GLU A 294 -11.58 20.13 -4.61
N ALA A 295 -11.30 19.09 -5.40
CA ALA A 295 -12.33 18.39 -6.14
C ALA A 295 -13.25 17.55 -5.26
N TRP A 296 -12.77 17.10 -4.08
CA TRP A 296 -13.47 16.17 -3.21
C TRP A 296 -13.96 16.76 -1.88
N GLU A 297 -13.57 17.99 -1.54
CA GLU A 297 -14.00 18.71 -0.33
C GLU A 297 -15.52 18.67 -0.08
N PRO A 298 -16.39 18.88 -1.10
CA PRO A 298 -17.84 18.87 -0.89
C PRO A 298 -18.42 17.51 -0.46
N GLU A 299 -17.65 16.44 -0.59
CA GLU A 299 -18.13 15.06 -0.38
C GLU A 299 -18.13 14.65 1.10
N SER A 300 -17.30 15.27 1.94
CA SER A 300 -17.32 15.03 3.38
C SER A 300 -16.62 16.12 4.20
N ALA A 301 -17.03 16.26 5.47
CA ALA A 301 -16.40 17.17 6.42
C ALA A 301 -14.93 16.81 6.71
N ASP A 302 -14.58 15.52 6.64
CA ASP A 302 -13.21 15.06 6.84
C ASP A 302 -12.30 15.56 5.72
N LEU A 303 -12.76 15.48 4.46
CA LEU A 303 -12.02 15.97 3.29
C LEU A 303 -11.91 17.50 3.31
N THR A 304 -12.97 18.20 3.74
CA THR A 304 -12.92 19.63 4.03
C THR A 304 -11.82 19.97 5.06
N THR A 305 -11.76 19.22 6.15
CA THR A 305 -10.75 19.43 7.21
C THR A 305 -9.34 19.18 6.69
N MET A 306 -9.13 18.10 5.93
CA MET A 306 -7.84 17.80 5.29
C MET A 306 -7.39 18.93 4.36
N ALA A 307 -8.29 19.47 3.54
CA ALA A 307 -7.98 20.54 2.62
C ALA A 307 -7.60 21.85 3.31
N ILE A 308 -8.40 22.26 4.30
CA ILE A 308 -8.12 23.47 5.10
C ILE A 308 -6.76 23.34 5.77
N THR A 309 -6.49 22.17 6.38
CA THR A 309 -5.23 21.90 7.08
C THR A 309 -4.04 21.97 6.12
N LEU A 310 -4.11 21.27 4.99
CA LEU A 310 -3.02 21.24 4.02
C LEU A 310 -2.74 22.64 3.44
N ARG A 311 -3.78 23.39 3.05
CA ARG A 311 -3.63 24.76 2.54
C ARG A 311 -3.03 25.69 3.58
N LEU A 312 -3.47 25.60 4.83
CA LEU A 312 -2.96 26.45 5.91
C LEU A 312 -1.47 26.19 6.15
N LEU A 313 -1.07 24.92 6.23
CA LEU A 313 0.34 24.55 6.40
C LEU A 313 1.19 24.93 5.19
N TYR A 314 0.67 24.75 3.98
CA TYR A 314 1.37 25.14 2.75
C TYR A 314 1.58 26.65 2.66
N ARG A 315 0.56 27.45 3.00
CA ARG A 315 0.68 28.92 3.08
C ARG A 315 1.74 29.35 4.09
N ASN A 316 1.71 28.79 5.30
CA ASN A 316 2.70 29.10 6.33
C ASN A 316 4.13 28.74 5.91
N PHE A 317 4.29 27.68 5.10
CA PHE A 317 5.59 27.31 4.54
C PHE A 317 6.10 28.33 3.49
N GLN A 318 5.20 28.97 2.73
CA GLN A 318 5.58 29.94 1.69
C GLN A 318 6.00 31.31 2.23
N GLY A 319 5.63 31.65 3.47
CA GLY A 319 5.89 32.96 4.10
C GLY A 319 4.65 33.84 4.13
#